data_AF-A0A962V5U4-F1
#
_entry.id   AF-A0A962V5U4-F1
#
_cell.length_a   1.000
_cell.length_b   1.000
_cell.length_c   1.000
_cell.angle_alpha   90.00
_cell.angle_beta   90.00
_cell.angle_gamma   90.00
#
_symmetry.space_group_name_H-M   'P 1'
#
loop_
_entity.id
_entity.type
_entity.pdbx_description
1 polymer ?
#
loop_
_entity_poly.entity_id
_entity_poly.type
_entity_poly.pdbx_seq_one_letter_code
_entity_poly.pdbx_strand_id
1 'polypeptide(L)' 'PPLDHLVLFTPADKPVVCVEPVSNVTDAVNLTTRSDTGLHSLEPGQMLSASACFHYAFIAEDSK' A
#
# COMPACT_ATOMS: atom_id res chain seq x y z
N PRO A 1 -8.22 2.23 8.22
CA PRO A 1 -7.52 3.52 8.03
C PRO A 1 -7.02 3.57 6.58
N PRO A 2 -6.89 4.73 5.92
CA PRO A 2 -6.96 4.82 4.46
C PRO A 2 -5.78 4.22 3.69
N LEU A 3 -4.90 3.45 4.31
CA LEU A 3 -3.88 2.61 3.65
C LEU A 3 -3.93 1.21 4.29
N ASP A 4 -5.06 0.52 4.14
CA ASP A 4 -5.35 -0.80 4.73
C ASP A 4 -5.09 -1.98 3.79
N HIS A 5 -4.69 -1.69 2.55
CA HIS A 5 -4.22 -2.68 1.59
C HIS A 5 -2.72 -2.53 1.35
N LEU A 6 -2.04 -3.63 1.00
CA LEU A 6 -0.62 -3.65 0.71
C LEU A 6 -0.35 -4.38 -0.61
N VAL A 7 0.27 -3.71 -1.56
CA VAL A 7 0.80 -4.34 -2.76
C VAL A 7 2.28 -4.66 -2.53
N LEU A 8 2.64 -5.91 -2.78
CA LEU A 8 4.02 -6.41 -2.72
C LEU A 8 4.42 -6.88 -4.11
N PHE A 9 5.56 -6.41 -4.59
CA PHE A 9 6.08 -6.83 -5.88
C PHE A 9 7.59 -7.02 -5.85
N THR A 10 8.05 -8.13 -6.40
CA THR A 10 9.46 -8.44 -6.61
C THR A 10 9.66 -8.69 -8.11
N PRO A 11 10.25 -7.74 -8.85
CA PRO A 11 10.58 -7.96 -10.25
C PRO A 11 11.55 -9.13 -10.39
N ALA A 12 11.33 -10.00 -11.38
CA ALA A 12 12.14 -11.20 -11.56
C ALA A 12 13.61 -10.90 -11.92
N ASP A 13 13.87 -9.74 -12.51
CA ASP A 13 15.16 -9.33 -13.06
C ASP A 13 15.92 -8.31 -12.19
N LYS A 14 15.41 -7.97 -11.00
CA LYS A 14 15.98 -6.91 -10.15
C LYS A 14 16.01 -7.31 -8.68
N PRO A 15 17.12 -7.04 -7.95
CA PRO A 15 17.22 -7.34 -6.52
C PRO A 15 16.55 -6.25 -5.67
N VAL A 16 15.27 -6.00 -5.92
CA VAL A 16 14.48 -4.97 -5.21
C VAL A 16 13.11 -5.53 -4.84
N VAL A 17 12.52 -4.97 -3.79
CA VAL A 17 11.12 -5.22 -3.41
C VAL A 17 10.37 -3.90 -3.35
N CYS A 18 9.18 -3.87 -3.96
CA CYS A 18 8.23 -2.78 -3.81
C CYS A 18 7.28 -3.11 -2.65
N VAL A 19 7.11 -2.16 -1.74
CA VAL A 19 6.17 -2.24 -0.62
C VAL A 19 5.28 -1.01 -0.70
N GLU A 20 4.03 -1.21 -1.12
CA GLU A 20 3.13 -0.12 -1.48
C GLU A 20 1.86 -0.19 -0.62
N PRO A 21 1.78 0.55 0.50
CA PRO A 21 0.54 0.77 1.22
C PRO A 21 -0.40 1.57 0.32
N VAL A 22 -1.59 1.05 0.05
CA VAL A 22 -2.58 1.65 -0.85
C VAL A 22 -3.93 1.74 -0.17
N SER A 23 -4.71 2.74 -0.57
CA SER A 23 -6.04 2.96 0.01
C SER A 23 -7.09 2.01 -0.49
N ASN A 24 -6.87 1.42 -1.67
CA ASN A 24 -7.83 0.55 -2.33
C ASN A 24 -7.12 -0.56 -3.08
N VAL A 25 -7.84 -1.66 -3.31
CA VAL A 25 -7.36 -2.78 -4.12
C VAL A 25 -7.29 -2.41 -5.60
N THR A 26 -6.46 -3.13 -6.35
CA THR A 26 -6.53 -3.09 -7.82
C THR A 26 -7.95 -3.37 -8.29
N ASP A 27 -8.42 -2.61 -9.27
CA ASP A 27 -9.76 -2.71 -9.85
C ASP A 27 -10.92 -2.26 -8.94
N ALA A 28 -10.65 -1.58 -7.82
CA ALA A 28 -11.66 -1.16 -6.85
C ALA A 28 -12.87 -0.38 -7.43
N VAL A 29 -12.67 0.40 -8.50
CA VAL A 29 -13.74 1.14 -9.19
C VAL A 29 -14.75 0.21 -9.88
N ASN A 30 -14.30 -0.93 -10.40
CA ASN A 30 -15.16 -1.87 -11.13
C ASN A 30 -15.77 -2.95 -10.20
N LEU A 31 -15.19 -3.17 -9.03
CA LEU A 31 -15.63 -4.14 -8.03
C LEU A 31 -16.83 -3.64 -7.18
N THR A 32 -17.90 -3.19 -7.83
CA THR A 32 -19.04 -2.49 -7.19
C THR A 32 -19.86 -3.33 -6.22
N THR A 33 -19.75 -4.66 -6.26
CA THR A 33 -20.46 -5.58 -5.36
C THR A 33 -19.68 -5.90 -4.08
N ARG A 34 -18.43 -5.43 -3.98
CA ARG A 34 -17.55 -5.65 -2.83
C ARG A 34 -17.52 -4.42 -1.93
N SER A 35 -17.63 -4.66 -0.62
CA SER A 35 -17.55 -3.61 0.40
C SER A 35 -16.15 -3.43 1.00
N ASP A 36 -15.20 -4.29 0.62
CA ASP A 36 -13.86 -4.39 1.19
C ASP A 36 -12.77 -3.91 0.21
N THR A 37 -13.13 -3.06 -0.76
CA THR A 37 -12.22 -2.61 -1.81
C THR A 37 -11.32 -1.45 -1.38
N GLY A 38 -11.61 -0.82 -0.23
CA GLY A 38 -10.92 0.40 0.23
C GLY A 38 -11.25 1.65 -0.59
N LEU A 39 -12.21 1.58 -1.54
CA LEU A 39 -12.59 2.76 -2.31
C LEU A 39 -13.30 3.80 -1.43
N HIS A 40 -12.76 5.01 -1.40
CA HIS A 40 -13.33 6.13 -0.65
C HIS A 40 -14.05 7.11 -1.59
N SER A 41 -15.29 7.46 -1.26
CA SER A 41 -16.00 8.60 -1.87
C SER A 41 -15.80 9.85 -1.01
N LEU A 42 -15.57 11.00 -1.64
CA LEU A 42 -15.45 12.29 -0.97
C LEU A 42 -16.46 13.27 -1.54
N GLU A 43 -17.25 13.87 -0.66
CA GLU A 43 -18.18 14.95 -1.02
C GLU A 43 -17.42 16.28 -1.23
N PRO A 44 -18.03 17.27 -1.92
CA PRO A 44 -17.44 18.58 -2.08
C PRO A 44 -17.00 19.21 -0.74
N GLY A 45 -15.72 19.60 -0.66
CA GLY A 45 -15.12 20.17 0.55
C GLY A 45 -14.53 19.15 1.53
N GLN A 46 -14.70 17.84 1.29
CA GLN A 46 -14.04 16.81 2.09
C GLN A 46 -12.61 16.55 1.66
N MET A 47 -11.80 16.08 2.61
CA MET A 47 -10.41 15.71 2.40
C MET A 47 -10.13 14.39 3.12
N LEU A 48 -9.38 13.50 2.45
CA LEU A 48 -8.80 12.31 3.04
C LEU A 48 -7.30 12.48 3.09
N SER A 49 -6.69 12.18 4.23
CA SER A 49 -5.24 12.26 4.41
C SER A 49 -4.70 10.95 4.96
N ALA A 50 -3.54 10.55 4.47
CA ALA A 50 -2.84 9.36 4.89
C ALA A 50 -1.33 9.62 4.87
N SER A 51 -0.58 8.85 5.64
CA SER A 51 0.89 8.90 5.62
C SER A 51 1.43 7.49 5.86
N ALA A 52 2.46 7.14 5.10
CA ALA A 52 3.25 5.93 5.31
C ALA A 52 4.64 6.33 5.79
N CYS A 53 5.16 5.62 6.78
CA CYS A 53 6.51 5.81 7.29
C CYS A 53 7.26 4.48 7.25
N PHE A 54 8.47 4.50 6.71
CA PHE A 54 9.33 3.33 6.63
C PHE A 54 10.55 3.57 7.52
N HIS A 55 10.69 2.72 8.54
CA HIS A 55 11.88 2.69 9.39
C HIS A 55 12.76 1.54 8.92
N TYR A 56 14.04 1.83 8.68
CA TYR A 56 15.03 0.82 8.32
C TYR A 56 16.19 0.87 9.30
N ALA A 57 16.83 -0.27 9.49
CA ALA A 57 18.05 -0.41 10.25
C ALA A 57 19.01 -1.33 9.50
N PHE A 58 20.30 -1.05 9.60
CA PHE A 58 21.33 -1.98 9.17
C PHE A 58 21.55 -3.01 10.28
N ILE A 59 21.53 -4.28 9.93
CA ILE A 59 21.91 -5.37 10.84
C ILE A 59 23.34 -5.74 10.44
N ALA A 60 24.26 -5.75 11.41
CA ALA A 60 25.62 -6.23 11.15
C ALA A 60 25.53 -7.71 10.76
N GLU A 61 26.21 -8.10 9.68
CA GLU A 61 26.39 -9.52 9.40
C GLU A 61 27.27 -10.13 10.51
N ASP A 62 26.80 -11.23 11.10
CA ASP A 62 27.64 -12.05 11.97
C ASP A 62 28.77 -12.63 11.09
N SER A 63 29.96 -12.04 11.19
CA SER A 63 31.20 -12.58 10.63
C SER A 63 31.42 -13.98 11.20
N LYS A 64 31.25 -15.02 10.38
CA LYS A 64 31.73 -16.37 10.71
C LYS A 64 33.25 -16.46 10.55
#